data_AF-A0A268U1I3-F1
#
_entry.id   AF-A0A268U1I3-F1
#
_cell.length_a   1.000
_cell.length_b   1.000
_cell.length_c   1.000
_cell.angle_alpha   90.00
_cell.angle_beta   90.00
_cell.angle_gamma   90.00
#
_symmetry.space_group_name_H-M   'P 1'
#
loop_
_entity.id
_entity.type
_entity.pdbx_description
1 polymer ?
#
loop_
_entity_poly.entity_id
_entity_poly.type
_entity_poly.pdbx_seq_one_letter_code
_entity_poly.pdbx_strand_id
1 'polypeptide(L)'
;MSSAEEAKLFKRIQKRLNNLAKLKPYYKDEDSKDIAEALERSGFSRRDFMKWAAVMTAAIGLPASFAPLTLKAAELANRVPVIWLHMAECTGCSESLLRTEDPGIDSVIFDLISLEYHETVMAAAGHQAEKSLRDAMKNYYGRYVLMVEGGIPKDEYFLTIGAQGRTGAEEAREASKGAAAILAIGTCSSFGGVQAANPNPTNAQPLSKMIDKPVINVPGCPPSEKNIVGNLVNYILMGSLPALDSFNRPKWAYQHRIHDLCERRGHFDAGEFVEHFGDENAKNGFCLYKMGCKGPYTFNNCSRLKFNTHTNWPIGAGHGCIGCSEPDFWDTMSPFEEPLGNRLYSTAYAGFGADKTADTAGIVLLAITVIGIAAHAVASSVTKPK
;
A
#
# COMPACT_ATOMS: atom_id res chain seq x y z
N MET A 1 -17.83 0.05 16.08
CA MET A 1 -17.70 1.14 17.07
C MET A 1 -19.10 1.48 17.52
N SER A 2 -19.34 1.74 18.81
CA SER A 2 -20.65 2.18 19.29
C SER A 2 -20.91 3.63 18.88
N SER A 3 -22.18 4.03 18.79
CA SER A 3 -22.57 5.41 18.47
C SER A 3 -21.94 6.45 19.43
N ALA A 4 -21.77 6.10 20.71
CA ALA A 4 -21.14 6.96 21.71
C ALA A 4 -19.63 7.14 21.47
N GLU A 5 -18.92 6.06 21.08
CA GLU A 5 -17.50 6.11 20.72
C GLU A 5 -17.28 6.91 19.44
N GLU A 6 -18.17 6.76 18.44
CA GLU A 6 -18.17 7.56 17.22
C GLU A 6 -18.31 9.05 17.51
N ALA A 7 -19.29 9.44 18.33
CA ALA A 7 -19.49 10.84 18.71
C ALA A 7 -18.27 11.43 19.47
N LYS A 8 -17.63 10.62 20.33
CA LYS A 8 -16.41 11.02 21.06
C LYS A 8 -15.22 11.21 20.11
N LEU A 9 -15.04 10.30 19.17
CA LEU A 9 -13.99 10.38 18.14
C LEU A 9 -14.19 11.61 17.24
N PHE A 10 -15.42 11.82 16.78
CA PHE A 10 -15.78 12.98 15.94
C PHE A 10 -15.42 14.30 16.63
N LYS A 11 -15.83 14.48 17.90
CA LYS A 11 -15.50 15.68 18.69
C LYS A 11 -14.00 15.85 18.89
N ARG A 12 -13.24 14.76 19.11
CA ARG A 12 -11.78 14.80 19.26
C ARG A 12 -11.10 15.27 17.97
N ILE A 13 -11.45 14.68 16.83
CA ILE A 13 -10.92 15.06 15.52
C ILE A 13 -11.29 16.52 15.22
N GLN A 14 -12.55 16.91 15.40
CA GLN A 14 -13.00 18.28 15.18
C GLN A 14 -12.22 19.30 16.02
N LYS A 15 -11.98 19.03 17.32
CA LYS A 15 -11.17 19.89 18.19
C LYS A 15 -9.73 20.01 17.67
N ARG A 16 -9.14 18.92 17.21
CA ARG A 16 -7.78 18.93 16.64
C ARG A 16 -7.72 19.76 15.36
N LEU A 17 -8.63 19.52 14.41
CA LEU A 17 -8.68 20.29 13.16
C LEU A 17 -8.89 21.79 13.45
N ASN A 18 -9.72 22.13 14.45
CA ASN A 18 -9.88 23.52 14.88
C ASN A 18 -8.61 24.12 15.49
N ASN A 19 -7.75 23.32 16.13
CA ASN A 19 -6.45 23.79 16.61
C ASN A 19 -5.44 23.94 15.47
N LEU A 20 -5.42 23.00 14.52
CA LEU A 20 -4.58 23.09 13.33
C LEU A 20 -4.95 24.32 12.49
N ALA A 21 -6.24 24.61 12.33
CA ALA A 21 -6.73 25.78 11.60
C ALA A 21 -6.22 27.13 12.15
N LYS A 22 -5.78 27.19 13.41
CA LYS A 22 -5.18 28.39 14.02
C LYS A 22 -3.72 28.59 13.60
N LEU A 23 -3.05 27.55 13.09
CA LEU A 23 -1.72 27.66 12.55
C LEU A 23 -1.78 28.43 11.23
N LYS A 24 -0.81 29.32 11.02
CA LYS A 24 -0.66 30.02 9.76
C LYS A 24 -0.33 29.00 8.66
N PRO A 25 -1.02 29.01 7.50
CA PRO A 25 -0.58 28.24 6.33
C PRO A 25 0.82 28.71 5.92
N TYR A 26 1.65 27.80 5.40
CA TYR A 26 3.06 28.08 5.14
C TYR A 26 3.30 28.69 3.75
N TYR A 27 2.49 28.36 2.73
CA TYR A 27 2.50 29.06 1.45
C TYR A 27 1.66 30.35 1.53
N LYS A 28 2.34 31.49 1.39
CA LYS A 28 1.72 32.79 1.08
C LYS A 28 1.89 33.02 -0.42
N ASP A 29 0.80 32.97 -1.18
CA ASP A 29 0.56 34.04 -2.12
C ASP A 29 -0.40 35.02 -1.45
N GLU A 30 -0.18 36.32 -1.59
CA GLU A 30 -1.03 37.35 -0.96
C GLU A 30 -2.50 37.25 -1.43
N ASP A 31 -2.76 36.51 -2.51
CA ASP A 31 -4.04 36.30 -3.15
C ASP A 31 -4.67 34.90 -2.96
N SER A 32 -3.99 33.88 -2.42
CA SER A 32 -4.56 32.51 -2.27
C SER A 32 -5.01 32.22 -0.83
N LYS A 33 -6.17 32.74 -0.45
CA LYS A 33 -6.74 32.52 0.90
C LYS A 33 -7.57 31.26 1.08
N ASP A 34 -7.74 30.42 0.06
CA ASP A 34 -8.52 29.19 0.19
C ASP A 34 -8.00 28.08 -0.73
N ILE A 35 -7.68 26.91 -0.18
CA ILE A 35 -7.38 25.69 -0.96
C ILE A 35 -8.54 25.37 -1.89
N ALA A 36 -9.78 25.66 -1.48
CA ALA A 36 -10.94 25.49 -2.34
C ALA A 36 -10.85 26.33 -3.63
N GLU A 37 -10.29 27.54 -3.55
CA GLU A 37 -10.14 28.42 -4.71
C GLU A 37 -9.00 27.95 -5.64
N ALA A 38 -7.90 27.44 -5.07
CA ALA A 38 -6.80 26.86 -5.84
C ALA A 38 -7.24 25.58 -6.57
N LEU A 39 -7.95 24.68 -5.88
CA LEU A 39 -8.55 23.48 -6.48
C LEU A 39 -9.52 23.82 -7.61
N GLU A 40 -10.39 24.83 -7.44
CA GLU A 40 -11.30 25.27 -8.48
C GLU A 40 -10.55 25.84 -9.71
N ARG A 41 -9.44 26.56 -9.52
CA ARG A 41 -8.58 27.04 -10.62
C ARG A 41 -7.89 25.91 -11.38
N SER A 42 -7.54 24.82 -10.70
CA SER A 42 -7.02 23.59 -11.32
C SER A 42 -8.10 22.72 -11.99
N GLY A 43 -9.35 23.19 -12.05
CA GLY A 43 -10.47 22.44 -12.64
C GLY A 43 -11.05 21.35 -11.76
N PHE A 44 -10.63 21.27 -10.50
CA PHE A 44 -11.11 20.30 -9.52
C PHE A 44 -12.27 20.90 -8.72
N SER A 45 -13.50 20.48 -9.06
CA SER A 45 -14.67 21.08 -8.43
C SER A 45 -14.80 20.69 -6.96
N ARG A 46 -15.47 21.55 -6.16
CA ARG A 46 -15.86 21.22 -4.78
C ARG A 46 -16.58 19.87 -4.65
N ARG A 47 -17.34 19.47 -5.67
CA ARG A 47 -18.03 18.18 -5.72
C ARG A 47 -17.04 17.02 -5.81
N ASP A 48 -16.01 17.15 -6.64
CA ASP A 48 -14.99 16.11 -6.81
C ASP A 48 -14.13 15.99 -5.55
N PHE A 49 -13.85 17.10 -4.88
CA PHE A 49 -13.19 17.09 -3.57
C PHE A 49 -14.01 16.36 -2.50
N MET A 50 -15.33 16.57 -2.48
CA MET A 50 -16.23 15.82 -1.58
C MET A 50 -16.27 14.32 -1.88
N LYS A 51 -16.27 13.93 -3.16
CA LYS A 51 -16.21 12.50 -3.55
C LYS A 51 -14.90 11.88 -3.07
N TRP A 52 -13.79 12.56 -3.31
CA TRP A 52 -12.48 12.13 -2.85
C TRP A 52 -12.45 11.97 -1.33
N ALA A 53 -12.92 12.97 -0.59
CA ALA A 53 -12.97 12.93 0.87
C ALA A 53 -13.82 11.74 1.36
N ALA A 54 -14.93 11.43 0.69
CA ALA A 54 -15.75 10.26 1.01
C ALA A 54 -15.00 8.94 0.76
N VAL A 55 -14.33 8.81 -0.39
CA VAL A 55 -13.50 7.64 -0.72
C VAL A 55 -12.39 7.46 0.31
N MET A 56 -11.68 8.52 0.66
CA MET A 56 -10.61 8.47 1.66
C MET A 56 -11.12 8.16 3.06
N THR A 57 -12.27 8.73 3.45
CA THR A 57 -12.94 8.41 4.72
C THR A 57 -13.24 6.93 4.83
N ALA A 58 -13.79 6.34 3.76
CA ALA A 58 -14.06 4.91 3.70
C ALA A 58 -12.76 4.08 3.69
N ALA A 59 -11.75 4.51 2.93
CA ALA A 59 -10.46 3.82 2.84
C ALA A 59 -9.76 3.72 4.20
N ILE A 60 -9.71 4.81 4.97
CA ILE A 60 -9.11 4.82 6.32
C ILE A 60 -10.04 4.21 7.40
N GLY A 61 -11.18 3.63 7.01
CA GLY A 61 -12.07 2.88 7.89
C GLY A 61 -12.96 3.74 8.79
N LEU A 62 -13.24 4.99 8.41
CA LEU A 62 -14.13 5.88 9.16
C LEU A 62 -15.59 5.82 8.64
N PRO A 63 -16.60 6.05 9.51
CA PRO A 63 -17.99 6.17 9.08
C PRO A 63 -18.19 7.33 8.10
N ALA A 64 -19.18 7.22 7.20
CA ALA A 64 -19.47 8.24 6.20
C ALA A 64 -19.75 9.64 6.78
N SER A 65 -20.24 9.72 8.02
CA SER A 65 -20.45 10.98 8.75
C SER A 65 -19.16 11.77 9.01
N PHE A 66 -17.98 11.15 8.87
CA PHE A 66 -16.69 11.79 9.03
C PHE A 66 -16.15 12.43 7.74
N ALA A 67 -16.81 12.24 6.59
CA ALA A 67 -16.39 12.82 5.32
C ALA A 67 -16.13 14.34 5.38
N PRO A 68 -16.95 15.16 6.08
CA PRO A 68 -16.65 16.59 6.26
C PRO A 68 -15.38 16.87 7.07
N LEU A 69 -15.04 16.02 8.04
CA LEU A 69 -13.78 16.16 8.80
C LEU A 69 -12.57 15.75 7.97
N THR A 70 -12.71 14.73 7.12
CA THR A 70 -11.67 14.32 6.17
C THR A 70 -11.41 15.41 5.14
N LEU A 71 -12.45 16.03 4.60
CA LEU A 71 -12.35 17.21 3.74
C LEU A 71 -11.57 18.34 4.44
N LYS A 72 -12.00 18.69 5.66
CA LYS A 72 -11.33 19.72 6.46
C LYS A 72 -9.87 19.36 6.80
N ALA A 73 -9.56 18.08 6.99
CA ALA A 73 -8.17 17.66 7.21
C ALA A 73 -7.31 17.90 5.97
N ALA A 74 -7.84 17.63 4.78
CA ALA A 74 -7.16 17.94 3.52
C ALA A 74 -6.99 19.46 3.33
N GLU A 75 -8.00 20.29 3.61
CA GLU A 75 -7.89 21.77 3.63
C GLU A 75 -6.91 22.33 4.68
N LEU A 76 -6.46 21.51 5.63
CA LEU A 76 -5.50 21.90 6.66
C LEU A 76 -4.13 21.26 6.45
N ALA A 77 -3.96 20.46 5.41
CA ALA A 77 -2.78 19.66 5.22
C ALA A 77 -1.55 20.53 4.85
N ASN A 78 -1.76 21.69 4.21
CA ASN A 78 -0.74 22.75 4.03
C ASN A 78 -0.22 23.40 5.34
N ARG A 79 -0.73 22.98 6.50
CA ARG A 79 -0.22 23.39 7.83
C ARG A 79 0.59 22.30 8.51
N VAL A 80 0.83 21.18 7.83
CA VAL A 80 1.67 20.07 8.29
C VAL A 80 2.92 20.01 7.40
N PRO A 81 4.08 20.44 7.90
CA PRO A 81 5.34 20.37 7.15
C PRO A 81 5.74 18.92 6.91
N VAL A 82 6.16 18.62 5.68
CA VAL A 82 6.65 17.31 5.26
C VAL A 82 8.10 17.46 4.81
N ILE A 83 8.96 16.59 5.33
CA ILE A 83 10.33 16.40 4.86
C ILE A 83 10.40 15.01 4.26
N TRP A 84 10.74 14.91 2.97
CA TRP A 84 10.91 13.65 2.24
C TRP A 84 12.39 13.42 1.95
N LEU A 85 12.97 12.37 2.54
CA LEU A 85 14.36 11.99 2.32
C LEU A 85 14.45 10.78 1.39
N HIS A 86 15.42 10.82 0.47
CA HIS A 86 15.79 9.68 -0.36
C HIS A 86 17.03 8.98 0.23
N MET A 87 17.01 7.65 0.24
CA MET A 87 18.11 6.80 0.69
C MET A 87 18.56 5.88 -0.45
N ALA A 88 18.90 4.61 -0.21
CA ALA A 88 19.14 3.67 -1.31
C ALA A 88 17.79 3.28 -1.94
N GLU A 89 17.50 3.81 -3.12
CA GLU A 89 16.16 3.81 -3.71
C GLU A 89 16.18 3.78 -5.24
N CYS A 90 15.00 3.73 -5.83
CA CYS A 90 14.78 3.76 -7.28
C CYS A 90 13.76 4.83 -7.72
N THR A 91 13.38 5.72 -6.80
CA THR A 91 12.42 6.82 -6.99
C THR A 91 10.99 6.39 -7.34
N GLY A 92 10.72 5.08 -7.33
CA GLY A 92 9.40 4.53 -7.62
C GLY A 92 8.31 4.96 -6.63
N CYS A 93 8.66 5.27 -5.37
CA CYS A 93 7.67 5.70 -4.39
C CYS A 93 7.30 7.17 -4.57
N SER A 94 8.28 8.05 -4.84
CA SER A 94 8.01 9.40 -5.31
C SER A 94 7.20 9.40 -6.59
N GLU A 95 7.55 8.59 -7.59
CA GLU A 95 6.74 8.48 -8.80
C GLU A 95 5.31 8.02 -8.50
N SER A 96 5.12 7.07 -7.57
CA SER A 96 3.78 6.68 -7.15
C SER A 96 3.02 7.84 -6.49
N LEU A 97 3.66 8.64 -5.64
CA LEU A 97 3.05 9.86 -5.09
C LEU A 97 2.62 10.81 -6.22
N LEU A 98 3.47 11.00 -7.24
CA LEU A 98 3.20 11.84 -8.41
C LEU A 98 2.08 11.32 -9.31
N ARG A 99 1.57 10.09 -9.10
CA ARG A 99 0.42 9.52 -9.84
C ARG A 99 -0.93 9.70 -9.12
N THR A 100 -0.99 10.56 -8.11
CA THR A 100 -2.26 11.01 -7.54
C THR A 100 -3.05 11.86 -8.56
N GLU A 101 -4.28 11.44 -8.87
CA GLU A 101 -5.15 12.11 -9.85
C GLU A 101 -6.37 12.76 -9.17
N ASP A 102 -6.85 12.16 -8.09
CA ASP A 102 -7.91 12.70 -7.25
C ASP A 102 -7.37 12.80 -5.82
N PRO A 103 -6.99 13.99 -5.32
CA PRO A 103 -6.68 15.20 -6.07
C PRO A 103 -5.38 15.07 -6.88
N GLY A 104 -5.25 15.87 -7.94
CA GLY A 104 -4.08 15.90 -8.82
C GLY A 104 -2.80 16.26 -8.08
N ILE A 105 -1.64 15.95 -8.66
CA ILE A 105 -0.35 16.21 -8.00
C ILE A 105 -0.06 17.71 -7.78
N ASP A 106 -0.57 18.57 -8.66
CA ASP A 106 -0.55 20.02 -8.51
C ASP A 106 -1.30 20.43 -7.23
N SER A 107 -2.51 19.89 -7.05
CA SER A 107 -3.31 20.10 -5.85
C SER A 107 -2.62 19.51 -4.61
N VAL A 108 -1.97 18.36 -4.73
CA VAL A 108 -1.23 17.77 -3.60
C VAL A 108 -0.04 18.63 -3.20
N ILE A 109 0.82 19.01 -4.15
CA ILE A 109 2.07 19.75 -3.89
C ILE A 109 1.80 21.22 -3.53
N PHE A 110 0.91 21.91 -4.24
CA PHE A 110 0.68 23.34 -4.02
C PHE A 110 -0.35 23.63 -2.92
N ASP A 111 -1.32 22.75 -2.74
CA ASP A 111 -2.48 23.05 -1.88
C ASP A 111 -2.64 22.12 -0.68
N LEU A 112 -2.16 20.88 -0.74
CA LEU A 112 -2.42 19.89 0.31
C LEU A 112 -1.22 19.56 1.18
N ILE A 113 0.02 19.61 0.73
CA ILE A 113 1.16 19.32 1.60
C ILE A 113 2.15 20.48 1.62
N SER A 114 2.62 20.83 2.81
CA SER A 114 3.73 21.77 2.95
C SER A 114 5.03 20.98 2.76
N LEU A 115 5.39 20.69 1.50
CA LEU A 115 6.56 19.89 1.16
C LEU A 115 7.83 20.75 1.24
N GLU A 116 8.45 20.78 2.42
CA GLU A 116 9.58 21.66 2.72
C GLU A 116 10.90 21.16 2.12
N TYR A 117 10.98 19.85 1.85
CA TYR A 117 12.16 19.23 1.25
C TYR A 117 11.78 17.93 0.53
N HIS A 118 12.19 17.82 -0.73
CA HIS A 118 12.07 16.62 -1.55
C HIS A 118 12.99 16.76 -2.78
N GLU A 119 14.04 15.96 -2.87
CA GLU A 119 15.13 16.15 -3.84
C GLU A 119 14.68 16.05 -5.31
N THR A 120 13.71 15.17 -5.61
CA THR A 120 13.19 15.01 -6.98
C THR A 120 12.47 16.23 -7.56
N VAL A 121 11.80 17.05 -6.74
CA VAL A 121 10.90 18.12 -7.22
C VAL A 121 11.28 19.51 -6.73
N MET A 122 12.20 19.64 -5.78
CA MET A 122 12.61 20.95 -5.26
C MET A 122 13.46 21.73 -6.27
N ALA A 123 13.29 23.05 -6.29
CA ALA A 123 14.07 23.93 -7.17
C ALA A 123 15.52 24.14 -6.69
N ALA A 124 15.76 24.12 -5.37
CA ALA A 124 17.08 24.32 -4.81
C ALA A 124 17.96 23.07 -4.96
N ALA A 125 19.26 23.26 -5.22
CA ALA A 125 20.24 22.18 -5.38
C ALA A 125 21.50 22.44 -4.54
N GLY A 126 22.39 21.46 -4.43
CA GLY A 126 23.68 21.59 -3.72
C GLY A 126 23.53 22.16 -2.31
N HIS A 127 24.34 23.17 -1.97
CA HIS A 127 24.27 23.83 -0.66
C HIS A 127 22.93 24.52 -0.37
N GLN A 128 22.20 24.97 -1.39
CA GLN A 128 20.87 25.54 -1.18
C GLN A 128 19.87 24.46 -0.75
N ALA A 129 19.96 23.25 -1.32
CA ALA A 129 19.12 22.12 -0.91
C ALA A 129 19.41 21.72 0.54
N GLU A 130 20.68 21.61 0.92
CA GLU A 130 21.07 21.32 2.30
C GLU A 130 20.56 22.38 3.27
N LYS A 131 20.68 23.67 2.90
CA LYS A 131 20.14 24.76 3.69
C LYS A 131 18.62 24.61 3.88
N SER A 132 17.88 24.28 2.82
CA SER A 132 16.43 24.06 2.89
C SER A 132 16.09 22.91 3.86
N LEU A 133 16.81 21.79 3.80
CA LEU A 133 16.62 20.67 4.73
C LEU A 133 16.85 21.11 6.19
N ARG A 134 17.97 21.78 6.47
CA ARG A 134 18.32 22.24 7.83
C ARG A 134 17.32 23.26 8.36
N ASP A 135 16.93 24.23 7.52
CA ASP A 135 15.95 25.24 7.89
C ASP A 135 14.58 24.61 8.15
N ALA A 136 14.14 23.65 7.33
CA ALA A 136 12.90 22.92 7.55
C ALA A 136 12.93 22.18 8.90
N MET A 137 13.99 21.41 9.18
CA MET A 137 14.12 20.68 10.45
C MET A 137 14.14 21.62 11.67
N LYS A 138 14.79 22.79 11.54
CA LYS A 138 14.88 23.79 12.60
C LYS A 138 13.56 24.52 12.83
N ASN A 139 12.95 25.05 11.77
CA ASN A 139 11.75 25.89 11.83
C ASN A 139 10.51 25.10 12.24
N TYR A 140 10.48 23.80 11.91
CA TYR A 140 9.35 22.92 12.16
C TYR A 140 9.63 21.84 13.20
N TYR A 141 10.69 22.00 14.00
CA TYR A 141 11.05 21.04 15.05
C TYR A 141 9.85 20.68 15.93
N GLY A 142 9.63 19.37 16.10
CA GLY A 142 8.51 18.78 16.84
C GLY A 142 7.17 18.80 16.10
N ARG A 143 7.11 19.29 14.84
CA ARG A 143 5.86 19.50 14.10
C ARG A 143 5.84 18.86 12.71
N TYR A 144 6.99 18.65 12.06
CA TYR A 144 7.03 18.06 10.71
C TYR A 144 6.81 16.55 10.71
N VAL A 145 6.28 16.04 9.61
CA VAL A 145 6.24 14.61 9.28
C VAL A 145 7.47 14.29 8.45
N LEU A 146 8.24 13.29 8.88
CA LEU A 146 9.37 12.76 8.13
C LEU A 146 8.90 11.56 7.31
N MET A 147 9.07 11.63 6.00
CA MET A 147 8.87 10.51 5.08
C MET A 147 10.24 10.10 4.55
N VAL A 148 10.53 8.80 4.56
CA VAL A 148 11.80 8.26 4.05
C VAL A 148 11.53 7.23 2.99
N GLU A 149 12.03 7.48 1.80
CA GLU A 149 12.10 6.53 0.69
C GLU A 149 13.49 5.90 0.63
N GLY A 150 13.53 4.58 0.47
CA GLY A 150 14.79 3.84 0.33
C GLY A 150 15.31 3.18 1.60
N GLY A 151 16.06 2.09 1.41
CA GLY A 151 16.76 1.39 2.48
C GLY A 151 18.02 2.15 2.87
N ILE A 152 18.51 1.94 4.08
CA ILE A 152 19.66 2.70 4.61
C ILE A 152 20.84 1.74 4.76
N PRO A 153 21.95 1.94 4.02
CA PRO A 153 23.17 1.18 4.23
C PRO A 153 23.68 1.35 5.66
N LYS A 154 23.85 0.24 6.40
CA LYS A 154 24.50 0.26 7.72
C LYS A 154 25.98 0.59 7.60
N ASP A 155 26.61 0.09 6.53
CA ASP A 155 27.95 0.49 6.14
C ASP A 155 27.82 1.84 5.42
N GLU A 156 27.76 2.91 6.22
CA GLU A 156 27.18 4.19 5.83
C GLU A 156 27.87 4.88 4.63
N TYR A 157 29.13 4.52 4.33
CA TYR A 157 29.87 5.06 3.19
C TYR A 157 29.27 4.69 1.83
N PHE A 158 28.39 3.68 1.77
CA PHE A 158 27.68 3.32 0.53
C PHE A 158 26.62 4.34 0.11
N LEU A 159 26.28 5.31 0.97
CA LEU A 159 25.34 6.37 0.65
C LEU A 159 25.72 7.68 1.33
N THR A 160 26.23 8.62 0.53
CA THR A 160 26.47 10.01 0.93
C THR A 160 25.64 10.95 0.08
N ILE A 161 25.02 11.94 0.70
CA ILE A 161 24.04 12.86 0.10
C ILE A 161 24.49 14.30 0.37
N GLY A 162 24.16 15.18 -0.57
CA GLY A 162 24.40 16.61 -0.43
C GLY A 162 25.84 17.04 -0.74
N ALA A 163 26.04 18.35 -0.80
CA ALA A 163 27.31 18.98 -1.09
C ALA A 163 28.35 18.82 0.04
N GLN A 164 27.92 18.51 1.26
CA GLN A 164 28.77 18.19 2.41
C GLN A 164 29.09 16.68 2.50
N GLY A 165 28.50 15.84 1.64
CA GLY A 165 28.79 14.40 1.59
C GLY A 165 28.40 13.65 2.88
N ARG A 166 27.31 14.06 3.53
CA ARG A 166 26.83 13.42 4.76
C ARG A 166 26.23 12.06 4.47
N THR A 167 26.37 11.10 5.39
CA THR A 167 25.80 9.77 5.14
C THR A 167 24.27 9.81 5.20
N GLY A 168 23.60 8.97 4.40
CA GLY A 168 22.13 8.88 4.47
C GLY A 168 21.65 8.49 5.88
N ALA A 169 22.41 7.65 6.58
CA ALA A 169 22.11 7.27 7.96
C ALA A 169 22.26 8.45 8.95
N GLU A 170 23.24 9.32 8.77
CA GLU A 170 23.37 10.57 9.53
C GLU A 170 22.17 11.50 9.30
N GLU A 171 21.75 11.68 8.05
CA GLU A 171 20.59 12.52 7.71
C GLU A 171 19.29 11.95 8.30
N ALA A 172 19.06 10.65 8.15
CA ALA A 172 17.90 9.98 8.72
C ALA A 172 17.85 10.12 10.26
N ARG A 173 18.99 9.93 10.94
CA ARG A 173 19.09 10.13 12.40
C ARG A 173 18.81 11.57 12.80
N GLU A 174 19.42 12.55 12.13
CA GLU A 174 19.19 13.96 12.47
C GLU A 174 17.74 14.38 12.23
N ALA A 175 17.20 14.06 11.04
CA ALA A 175 15.82 14.38 10.68
C ALA A 175 14.81 13.65 11.57
N SER A 176 15.12 12.48 12.10
CA SER A 176 14.19 11.78 13.00
C SER A 176 13.98 12.52 14.33
N LYS A 177 14.99 13.22 14.86
CA LYS A 177 14.96 13.85 16.20
C LYS A 177 13.79 14.83 16.33
N GLY A 178 13.63 15.72 15.35
CA GLY A 178 12.58 16.74 15.32
C GLY A 178 11.24 16.29 14.74
N ALA A 179 11.13 15.08 14.19
CA ALA A 179 9.89 14.64 13.53
C ALA A 179 8.75 14.38 14.52
N ALA A 180 7.54 14.86 14.21
CA ALA A 180 6.32 14.55 14.97
C ALA A 180 5.75 13.16 14.64
N ALA A 181 5.95 12.71 13.40
CA ALA A 181 5.66 11.35 12.93
C ALA A 181 6.69 10.95 11.86
N ILE A 182 6.97 9.65 11.75
CA ILE A 182 7.95 9.10 10.81
C ILE A 182 7.29 7.97 10.01
N LEU A 183 7.32 8.08 8.69
CA LEU A 183 6.79 7.09 7.76
C LEU A 183 7.91 6.55 6.87
N ALA A 184 8.08 5.23 6.87
CA ALA A 184 8.90 4.53 5.91
C ALA A 184 8.06 4.25 4.66
N ILE A 185 8.29 5.00 3.59
CA ILE A 185 7.57 4.88 2.33
C ILE A 185 8.24 3.84 1.43
N GLY A 186 7.51 2.77 1.18
CA GLY A 186 7.93 1.65 0.35
C GLY A 186 8.69 0.57 1.10
N THR A 187 8.83 -0.57 0.42
CA THR A 187 9.46 -1.78 1.00
C THR A 187 10.94 -1.57 1.30
N CYS A 188 11.62 -0.67 0.57
CA CYS A 188 13.01 -0.32 0.81
C CYS A 188 13.25 0.25 2.22
N SER A 189 12.53 1.31 2.60
CA SER A 189 12.67 1.91 3.94
C SER A 189 11.94 1.11 5.02
N SER A 190 10.87 0.37 4.67
CA SER A 190 10.10 -0.43 5.63
C SER A 190 10.84 -1.69 6.06
N PHE A 191 11.47 -2.42 5.12
CA PHE A 191 12.04 -3.75 5.33
C PHE A 191 13.44 -3.97 4.73
N GLY A 192 13.96 -3.05 3.91
CA GLY A 192 15.28 -3.12 3.29
C GLY A 192 15.23 -3.12 1.76
N GLY A 193 14.22 -3.74 1.15
CA GLY A 193 13.99 -3.69 -0.30
C GLY A 193 14.91 -4.58 -1.12
N VAL A 194 15.04 -4.26 -2.41
CA VAL A 194 15.80 -5.08 -3.37
C VAL A 194 17.30 -5.09 -3.07
N GLN A 195 17.85 -3.98 -2.61
CA GLN A 195 19.25 -3.86 -2.22
C GLN A 195 19.60 -4.68 -0.97
N ALA A 196 18.59 -5.06 -0.17
CA ALA A 196 18.76 -5.91 1.00
C ALA A 196 18.56 -7.40 0.70
N ALA A 197 18.12 -7.75 -0.51
CA ALA A 197 18.02 -9.14 -0.95
C ALA A 197 19.41 -9.80 -0.97
N ASN A 198 19.46 -11.11 -0.81
CA ASN A 198 20.72 -11.86 -0.78
C ASN A 198 21.58 -11.57 -2.04
N PRO A 199 22.88 -11.19 -1.89
CA PRO A 199 23.71 -11.25 -0.69
C PRO A 199 23.83 -9.95 0.13
N ASN A 200 23.00 -8.93 -0.12
CA ASN A 200 23.00 -7.62 0.56
C ASN A 200 24.39 -6.95 0.64
N PRO A 201 25.00 -6.59 -0.51
CA PRO A 201 26.39 -6.14 -0.57
C PRO A 201 26.65 -4.79 0.12
N THR A 202 25.62 -3.97 0.32
CA THR A 202 25.72 -2.66 0.98
C THR A 202 25.23 -2.68 2.43
N ASN A 203 24.83 -3.86 2.93
CA ASN A 203 24.25 -4.02 4.26
C ASN A 203 23.07 -3.05 4.48
N ALA A 204 22.19 -2.94 3.48
CA ALA A 204 21.00 -2.12 3.54
C ALA A 204 20.03 -2.65 4.60
N GLN A 205 19.47 -1.74 5.39
CA GLN A 205 18.58 -2.02 6.52
C GLN A 205 17.34 -1.10 6.46
N PRO A 206 16.23 -1.49 7.10
CA PRO A 206 15.06 -0.63 7.23
C PRO A 206 15.32 0.58 8.15
N LEU A 207 14.55 1.65 7.97
CA LEU A 207 14.67 2.89 8.74
C LEU A 207 14.62 2.66 10.25
N SER A 208 13.75 1.74 10.71
CA SER A 208 13.58 1.41 12.13
C SER A 208 14.84 0.85 12.81
N LYS A 209 15.86 0.43 12.05
CA LYS A 209 17.14 -0.02 12.59
C LYS A 209 18.16 1.11 12.71
N MET A 210 17.86 2.30 12.17
CA MET A 210 18.77 3.45 12.15
C MET A 210 18.40 4.52 13.16
N ILE A 211 17.18 4.49 13.71
CA ILE A 211 16.63 5.54 14.58
C ILE A 211 15.88 4.95 15.78
N ASP A 212 15.77 5.72 16.87
CA ASP A 212 15.14 5.27 18.13
C ASP A 212 13.65 5.64 18.27
N LYS A 213 13.04 6.20 17.22
CA LYS A 213 11.65 6.67 17.24
C LYS A 213 10.73 5.70 16.50
N PRO A 214 9.44 5.58 16.91
CA PRO A 214 8.48 4.75 16.21
C PRO A 214 8.36 5.10 14.73
N VAL A 215 8.40 4.08 13.87
CA VAL A 215 8.26 4.20 12.41
C VAL A 215 6.98 3.52 11.98
N ILE A 216 6.16 4.22 11.19
CA ILE A 216 5.03 3.62 10.49
C ILE A 216 5.53 3.10 9.14
N ASN A 217 5.37 1.81 8.89
CA ASN A 217 5.76 1.19 7.63
C ASN A 217 4.61 1.29 6.62
N VAL A 218 4.87 1.85 5.45
CA VAL A 218 3.94 1.92 4.31
C VAL A 218 4.55 1.14 3.14
N PRO A 219 4.64 -0.21 3.23
CA PRO A 219 5.35 -1.02 2.25
C PRO A 219 4.55 -1.24 0.95
N GLY A 220 5.28 -1.75 -0.04
CA GLY A 220 4.88 -1.84 -1.44
C GLY A 220 6.05 -1.40 -2.31
N CYS A 221 6.15 -1.92 -3.53
CA CYS A 221 7.24 -1.60 -4.46
C CYS A 221 6.68 -1.13 -5.81
N PRO A 222 6.09 0.08 -5.89
CA PRO A 222 5.89 1.05 -4.80
C PRO A 222 4.58 0.82 -4.01
N PRO A 223 4.38 1.46 -2.84
CA PRO A 223 3.05 1.55 -2.22
C PRO A 223 2.15 2.42 -3.09
N SER A 224 0.84 2.17 -3.11
CA SER A 224 -0.09 3.00 -3.88
C SER A 224 -0.10 4.45 -3.39
N GLU A 225 -0.39 5.38 -4.29
CA GLU A 225 -0.56 6.80 -4.02
C GLU A 225 -1.55 7.06 -2.87
N LYS A 226 -2.63 6.26 -2.83
CA LYS A 226 -3.67 6.33 -1.79
C LYS A 226 -3.17 5.91 -0.43
N ASN A 227 -2.24 4.95 -0.36
CA ASN A 227 -1.64 4.53 0.90
C ASN A 227 -0.65 5.57 1.44
N ILE A 228 0.06 6.28 0.56
CA ILE A 228 0.94 7.38 0.96
C ILE A 228 0.10 8.54 1.51
N VAL A 229 -0.83 9.06 0.70
CA VAL A 229 -1.69 10.22 1.06
C VAL A 229 -2.61 9.88 2.22
N GLY A 230 -3.22 8.68 2.22
CA GLY A 230 -4.14 8.25 3.27
C GLY A 230 -3.50 8.18 4.65
N ASN A 231 -2.22 7.80 4.75
CA ASN A 231 -1.53 7.80 6.04
C ASN A 231 -1.20 9.22 6.53
N LEU A 232 -0.87 10.15 5.64
CA LEU A 232 -0.72 11.56 6.00
C LEU A 232 -2.03 12.16 6.48
N VAL A 233 -3.12 11.96 5.73
CA VAL A 233 -4.47 12.43 6.12
C VAL A 233 -4.90 11.82 7.44
N ASN A 234 -4.65 10.52 7.66
CA ASN A 234 -4.93 9.84 8.92
C ASN A 234 -4.19 10.52 10.10
N TYR A 235 -2.91 10.83 9.94
CA TYR A 235 -2.14 11.55 10.96
C TYR A 235 -2.70 12.96 11.23
N ILE A 236 -3.12 13.69 10.20
CA ILE A 236 -3.73 15.01 10.34
C ILE A 236 -5.04 14.92 11.14
N LEU A 237 -5.89 13.93 10.83
CA LEU A 237 -7.16 13.68 11.52
C LEU A 237 -6.95 13.26 12.98
N MET A 238 -6.10 12.27 13.22
CA MET A 238 -6.01 11.58 14.50
C MET A 238 -5.01 12.24 15.46
N GLY A 239 -3.93 12.80 14.91
CA GLY A 239 -2.81 13.32 15.69
C GLY A 239 -2.04 12.28 16.47
N SER A 240 -2.23 11.01 16.13
CA SER A 240 -1.55 9.86 16.70
C SER A 240 -1.35 8.82 15.60
N LEU A 241 -0.48 7.85 15.85
CA LEU A 241 -0.28 6.72 14.94
C LEU A 241 -1.60 5.93 14.78
N PRO A 242 -1.90 5.40 13.56
CA PRO A 242 -3.04 4.51 13.37
C PRO A 242 -2.85 3.19 14.12
N ALA A 243 -3.88 2.35 14.18
CA ALA A 243 -3.70 0.98 14.63
C ALA A 243 -2.74 0.25 13.66
N LEU A 244 -1.66 -0.33 14.20
CA LEU A 244 -0.63 -1.01 13.44
C LEU A 244 -0.72 -2.53 13.62
N ASP A 245 -0.27 -3.29 12.62
CA ASP A 245 -0.04 -4.73 12.73
C ASP A 245 1.37 -5.04 13.31
N SER A 246 1.75 -6.32 13.34
CA SER A 246 3.03 -6.78 13.87
C SER A 246 4.26 -6.28 13.10
N PHE A 247 4.08 -5.77 11.88
CA PHE A 247 5.14 -5.22 11.04
C PHE A 247 5.11 -3.69 11.02
N ASN A 248 4.43 -3.06 12.00
CA ASN A 248 4.21 -1.62 12.08
C ASN A 248 3.48 -1.03 10.87
N ARG A 249 2.63 -1.84 10.18
CA ARG A 249 1.86 -1.39 9.03
C ARG A 249 0.47 -0.91 9.46
N PRO A 250 -0.05 0.20 8.92
CA PRO A 250 -1.40 0.67 9.19
C PRO A 250 -2.47 -0.36 8.83
N LYS A 251 -3.24 -0.85 9.81
CA LYS A 251 -4.25 -1.90 9.59
C LYS A 251 -5.26 -1.52 8.52
N TRP A 252 -5.64 -0.24 8.42
CA TRP A 252 -6.60 0.19 7.40
C TRP A 252 -6.16 -0.17 5.96
N ALA A 253 -4.86 -0.18 5.68
CA ALA A 253 -4.30 -0.53 4.37
C ALA A 253 -3.79 -1.98 4.28
N TYR A 254 -3.32 -2.55 5.40
CA TYR A 254 -2.57 -3.82 5.42
C TYR A 254 -3.22 -4.90 6.33
N GLN A 255 -4.48 -4.76 6.73
CA GLN A 255 -5.15 -5.77 7.58
C GLN A 255 -5.50 -7.06 6.84
N HIS A 256 -5.88 -6.97 5.57
CA HIS A 256 -6.35 -8.10 4.79
C HIS A 256 -5.30 -8.55 3.80
N ARG A 257 -5.30 -9.86 3.52
CA ARG A 257 -4.49 -10.40 2.45
C ARG A 257 -5.13 -10.06 1.12
N ILE A 258 -4.31 -9.89 0.08
CA ILE A 258 -4.75 -9.71 -1.30
C ILE A 258 -5.77 -10.80 -1.69
N HIS A 259 -5.49 -12.05 -1.31
CA HIS A 259 -6.33 -13.20 -1.64
C HIS A 259 -7.72 -13.20 -0.98
N ASP A 260 -7.87 -12.55 0.18
CA ASP A 260 -9.15 -12.51 0.89
C ASP A 260 -10.17 -11.60 0.18
N LEU A 261 -9.69 -10.70 -0.68
CA LEU A 261 -10.47 -9.66 -1.33
C LEU A 261 -10.21 -9.63 -2.85
N CYS A 262 -9.73 -10.73 -3.42
CA CYS A 262 -9.44 -10.85 -4.85
C CYS A 262 -10.69 -11.24 -5.64
N GLU A 263 -10.94 -10.57 -6.76
CA GLU A 263 -12.07 -10.87 -7.64
C GLU A 263 -12.01 -12.29 -8.25
N ARG A 264 -10.81 -12.87 -8.37
CA ARG A 264 -10.61 -14.25 -8.89
C ARG A 264 -10.75 -15.32 -7.81
N ARG A 265 -11.21 -14.97 -6.60
CA ARG A 265 -11.30 -15.92 -5.48
C ARG A 265 -12.29 -17.05 -5.74
N GLY A 266 -13.40 -16.78 -6.43
CA GLY A 266 -14.35 -17.83 -6.84
C GLY A 266 -13.69 -18.95 -7.64
N HIS A 267 -12.90 -18.59 -8.66
CA HIS A 267 -12.13 -19.55 -9.46
C HIS A 267 -11.12 -20.36 -8.62
N PHE A 268 -10.45 -19.71 -7.66
CA PHE A 268 -9.56 -20.42 -6.74
C PHE A 268 -10.32 -21.47 -5.92
N ASP A 269 -11.46 -21.10 -5.35
CA ASP A 269 -12.28 -21.98 -4.52
C ASP A 269 -12.92 -23.11 -5.36
N ALA A 270 -13.18 -22.89 -6.66
CA ALA A 270 -13.68 -23.89 -7.61
C ALA A 270 -12.60 -24.87 -8.12
N GLY A 271 -11.32 -24.50 -8.03
CA GLY A 271 -10.21 -25.30 -8.59
C GLY A 271 -9.86 -24.96 -10.04
N GLU A 272 -10.27 -23.78 -10.48
CA GLU A 272 -10.12 -23.24 -11.83
C GLU A 272 -8.87 -22.36 -11.89
N PHE A 273 -7.81 -22.91 -12.49
CA PHE A 273 -6.50 -22.28 -12.51
C PHE A 273 -6.00 -22.05 -13.93
N VAL A 274 -5.28 -20.96 -14.10
CA VAL A 274 -4.37 -20.79 -15.23
C VAL A 274 -3.23 -21.79 -15.05
N GLU A 275 -2.92 -22.57 -16.09
CA GLU A 275 -1.86 -23.58 -16.08
C GLU A 275 -0.60 -23.06 -16.79
N HIS A 276 -0.76 -22.18 -17.79
CA HIS A 276 0.35 -21.42 -18.38
C HIS A 276 -0.14 -20.08 -18.94
N PHE A 277 0.77 -19.10 -19.07
CA PHE A 277 0.41 -17.82 -19.65
C PHE A 277 -0.14 -17.99 -21.08
N GLY A 278 -1.27 -17.34 -21.35
CA GLY A 278 -1.92 -17.34 -22.66
C GLY A 278 -2.87 -18.52 -22.94
N ASP A 279 -3.07 -19.45 -21.99
CA ASP A 279 -4.08 -20.51 -22.12
C ASP A 279 -5.52 -19.95 -22.12
N GLU A 280 -6.50 -20.82 -22.41
CA GLU A 280 -7.92 -20.42 -22.39
C GLU A 280 -8.37 -19.99 -20.99
N ASN A 281 -7.81 -20.58 -19.94
CA ASN A 281 -8.12 -20.23 -18.55
C ASN A 281 -7.66 -18.79 -18.23
N ALA A 282 -6.52 -18.35 -18.76
CA ALA A 282 -6.01 -16.99 -18.62
C ALA A 282 -6.91 -15.98 -19.34
N LYS A 283 -7.38 -16.31 -20.54
CA LYS A 283 -8.35 -15.49 -21.29
C LYS A 283 -9.68 -15.35 -20.53
N ASN A 284 -10.08 -16.40 -19.82
CA ASN A 284 -11.30 -16.43 -19.01
C ASN A 284 -11.11 -15.88 -17.58
N GLY A 285 -9.94 -15.34 -17.24
CA GLY A 285 -9.72 -14.68 -15.95
C GLY A 285 -9.61 -15.62 -14.74
N PHE A 286 -9.25 -16.89 -14.96
CA PHE A 286 -9.12 -17.90 -13.90
C PHE A 286 -8.00 -17.57 -12.89
N CYS A 287 -7.95 -18.31 -11.78
CA CYS A 287 -7.03 -18.03 -10.71
C CYS A 287 -5.55 -18.25 -11.13
N LEU A 288 -4.68 -17.32 -10.72
CA LEU A 288 -3.24 -17.32 -11.01
C LEU A 288 -2.40 -18.04 -9.94
N TYR A 289 -3.01 -18.82 -9.03
CA TYR A 289 -2.26 -19.49 -7.95
C TYR A 289 -1.16 -20.41 -8.49
N LYS A 290 -1.48 -21.23 -9.50
CA LYS A 290 -0.51 -22.11 -10.16
C LYS A 290 0.57 -21.38 -10.96
N MET A 291 0.30 -20.14 -11.36
CA MET A 291 1.28 -19.22 -11.96
C MET A 291 2.12 -18.48 -10.90
N GLY A 292 2.11 -18.95 -9.66
CA GLY A 292 2.95 -18.42 -8.57
C GLY A 292 2.38 -17.22 -7.82
N CYS A 293 1.09 -16.91 -7.95
CA CYS A 293 0.50 -15.80 -7.21
C CYS A 293 0.68 -15.92 -5.69
N LYS A 294 1.38 -14.94 -5.09
CA LYS A 294 1.69 -14.83 -3.65
C LYS A 294 0.64 -14.04 -2.86
N GLY A 295 -0.47 -13.69 -3.50
CA GLY A 295 -1.61 -13.01 -2.86
C GLY A 295 -2.10 -13.67 -1.56
N PRO A 296 -2.07 -15.01 -1.40
CA PRO A 296 -2.46 -15.68 -0.15
C PRO A 296 -1.56 -15.40 1.06
N TYR A 297 -0.39 -14.81 0.85
CA TYR A 297 0.60 -14.51 1.91
C TYR A 297 0.92 -13.01 1.98
N THR A 298 0.24 -12.18 1.19
CA THR A 298 0.58 -10.77 1.01
C THR A 298 -0.55 -9.89 1.53
N PHE A 299 -0.23 -8.96 2.42
CA PHE A 299 -1.13 -7.98 2.99
C PHE A 299 -0.97 -6.66 2.25
N ASN A 300 -2.05 -6.21 1.62
CA ASN A 300 -2.16 -4.92 0.95
C ASN A 300 -3.63 -4.72 0.52
N ASN A 301 -3.98 -3.51 0.08
CA ASN A 301 -5.31 -3.17 -0.39
C ASN A 301 -5.40 -3.04 -1.93
N CYS A 302 -4.42 -3.56 -2.69
CA CYS A 302 -4.37 -3.48 -4.15
C CYS A 302 -5.64 -4.04 -4.82
N SER A 303 -6.23 -5.11 -4.30
CA SER A 303 -7.44 -5.70 -4.90
C SER A 303 -8.69 -4.81 -4.73
N ARG A 304 -8.68 -3.90 -3.74
CA ARG A 304 -9.79 -2.97 -3.49
C ARG A 304 -9.57 -1.61 -4.12
N LEU A 305 -8.38 -1.04 -3.92
CA LEU A 305 -8.04 0.31 -4.36
C LEU A 305 -7.43 0.37 -5.76
N LYS A 306 -6.91 -0.77 -6.23
CA LYS A 306 -6.14 -0.90 -7.48
C LYS A 306 -5.01 0.15 -7.55
N PHE A 307 -4.44 0.37 -8.72
CA PHE A 307 -3.45 1.40 -9.02
C PHE A 307 -3.98 2.32 -10.11
N ASN A 308 -3.42 3.53 -10.17
CA ASN A 308 -3.68 4.53 -11.21
C ASN A 308 -5.18 4.83 -11.34
N THR A 309 -5.76 5.50 -10.34
CA THR A 309 -7.18 5.94 -10.40
C THR A 309 -8.17 4.77 -10.49
N HIS A 310 -7.87 3.72 -9.71
CA HIS A 310 -8.63 2.47 -9.69
C HIS A 310 -8.67 1.73 -11.04
N THR A 311 -7.74 2.03 -11.96
CA THR A 311 -7.73 1.44 -13.30
C THR A 311 -7.49 -0.07 -13.24
N ASN A 312 -6.31 -0.48 -12.75
CA ASN A 312 -5.96 -1.89 -12.72
C ASN A 312 -4.91 -2.21 -11.64
N TRP A 313 -4.55 -3.48 -11.52
CA TRP A 313 -3.60 -4.00 -10.54
C TRP A 313 -3.02 -5.32 -11.06
N PRO A 314 -1.95 -5.89 -10.45
CA PRO A 314 -1.23 -7.02 -11.05
C PRO A 314 -2.11 -8.21 -11.47
N ILE A 315 -3.00 -8.68 -10.58
CA ILE A 315 -3.88 -9.83 -10.86
C ILE A 315 -4.96 -9.46 -11.87
N GLY A 316 -5.50 -8.24 -11.81
CA GLY A 316 -6.44 -7.74 -12.83
C GLY A 316 -5.80 -7.67 -14.22
N ALA A 317 -4.49 -7.43 -14.30
CA ALA A 317 -3.70 -7.44 -15.54
C ALA A 317 -3.20 -8.84 -15.96
N GLY A 318 -3.51 -9.89 -15.20
CA GLY A 318 -3.17 -11.27 -15.56
C GLY A 318 -1.83 -11.80 -15.00
N HIS A 319 -1.14 -11.04 -14.15
CA HIS A 319 0.08 -11.51 -13.47
C HIS A 319 -0.16 -11.79 -11.98
N GLY A 320 0.43 -12.87 -11.47
CA GLY A 320 0.37 -13.21 -10.05
C GLY A 320 0.96 -12.09 -9.17
N CYS A 321 0.40 -11.89 -7.98
CA CYS A 321 1.03 -11.02 -6.98
C CYS A 321 2.41 -11.58 -6.59
N ILE A 322 3.43 -10.73 -6.49
CA ILE A 322 4.80 -11.15 -6.12
C ILE A 322 5.10 -11.00 -4.62
N GLY A 323 4.17 -10.45 -3.84
CA GLY A 323 4.35 -10.21 -2.41
C GLY A 323 5.16 -8.97 -2.05
N CYS A 324 5.17 -7.95 -2.92
CA CYS A 324 6.06 -6.79 -2.79
C CYS A 324 5.89 -5.93 -1.53
N SER A 325 4.84 -6.13 -0.72
CA SER A 325 4.60 -5.45 0.56
C SER A 325 4.92 -6.30 1.80
N GLU A 326 5.49 -7.49 1.62
CA GLU A 326 5.97 -8.35 2.69
C GLU A 326 7.48 -8.19 2.93
N PRO A 327 7.95 -8.44 4.17
CA PRO A 327 9.38 -8.51 4.47
C PRO A 327 10.09 -9.57 3.62
N ASP A 328 11.32 -9.27 3.20
CA ASP A 328 12.23 -10.19 2.50
C ASP A 328 11.61 -10.92 1.29
N PHE A 329 10.62 -10.31 0.62
CA PHE A 329 9.85 -11.00 -0.42
C PHE A 329 10.71 -11.44 -1.61
N TRP A 330 11.80 -10.71 -1.91
CA TRP A 330 12.74 -11.09 -2.96
C TRP A 330 13.34 -12.48 -2.76
N ASP A 331 13.64 -12.84 -1.52
CA ASP A 331 14.26 -14.13 -1.18
C ASP A 331 13.23 -15.17 -0.71
N THR A 332 12.16 -14.73 -0.04
CA THR A 332 11.16 -15.64 0.56
C THR A 332 10.00 -15.99 -0.37
N MET A 333 9.79 -15.20 -1.42
CA MET A 333 8.72 -15.41 -2.40
C MET A 333 9.24 -15.80 -3.79
N SER A 334 10.55 -15.90 -3.98
CA SER A 334 11.16 -16.38 -5.22
C SER A 334 11.15 -17.92 -5.30
N PRO A 335 11.01 -18.52 -6.50
CA PRO A 335 10.68 -17.88 -7.77
C PRO A 335 9.23 -17.36 -7.83
N PHE A 336 9.01 -16.23 -8.51
CA PHE A 336 7.71 -15.55 -8.47
C PHE A 336 6.63 -16.28 -9.24
N GLU A 337 6.99 -17.01 -10.29
CA GLU A 337 6.09 -17.70 -11.21
C GLU A 337 5.75 -19.13 -10.76
N GLU A 338 6.18 -19.54 -9.57
CA GLU A 338 5.87 -20.86 -9.00
C GLU A 338 5.12 -20.74 -7.66
N PRO A 339 4.20 -21.66 -7.32
CA PRO A 339 3.61 -21.73 -6.00
C PRO A 339 4.68 -21.95 -4.92
N LEU A 340 4.48 -21.39 -3.72
CA LEU A 340 5.39 -21.65 -2.59
C LEU A 340 5.32 -23.11 -2.16
N GLY A 341 6.34 -23.89 -2.51
CA GLY A 341 6.39 -25.33 -2.19
C GLY A 341 6.37 -25.64 -0.70
N ASN A 342 6.92 -24.75 0.14
CA ASN A 342 6.99 -24.91 1.60
C ASN A 342 5.78 -24.32 2.35
N ARG A 343 4.88 -23.62 1.66
CA ARG A 343 3.71 -22.96 2.25
C ARG A 343 2.51 -23.14 1.34
N LEU A 344 2.10 -24.37 1.07
CA LEU A 344 0.91 -24.61 0.23
C LEU A 344 -0.33 -24.05 0.93
N TYR A 345 -1.17 -23.31 0.18
CA TYR A 345 -2.41 -22.77 0.72
C TYR A 345 -3.46 -23.87 0.69
N SER A 346 -3.76 -24.43 1.87
CA SER A 346 -4.79 -25.48 1.98
C SER A 346 -6.18 -24.84 2.04
N THR A 347 -7.05 -25.24 1.12
CA THR A 347 -8.49 -24.94 1.20
C THR A 347 -9.21 -26.05 1.97
N ALA A 348 -10.50 -25.86 2.28
CA ALA A 348 -11.35 -26.91 2.85
C ALA A 348 -11.37 -28.21 2.00
N TYR A 349 -10.99 -28.14 0.72
CA TYR A 349 -10.90 -29.25 -0.21
C TYR A 349 -9.44 -29.61 -0.58
N ALA A 350 -8.52 -29.48 0.38
CA ALA A 350 -7.10 -29.81 0.24
C ALA A 350 -6.39 -29.14 -0.96
N GLY A 351 -6.87 -27.96 -1.38
CA GLY A 351 -6.31 -27.21 -2.52
C GLY A 351 -6.83 -27.63 -3.89
N PHE A 352 -7.71 -28.64 -3.99
CA PHE A 352 -8.29 -29.07 -5.27
C PHE A 352 -9.45 -28.18 -5.73
N GLY A 353 -10.16 -27.55 -4.80
CA GLY A 353 -11.36 -26.75 -5.08
C GLY A 353 -12.65 -27.55 -4.98
N ALA A 354 -13.75 -26.89 -4.60
CA ALA A 354 -15.05 -27.51 -4.35
C ALA A 354 -15.60 -28.19 -5.60
N ASP A 355 -15.67 -27.44 -6.70
CA ASP A 355 -16.30 -27.88 -7.95
C ASP A 355 -15.46 -28.98 -8.61
N LYS A 356 -14.14 -28.80 -8.69
CA LYS A 356 -13.24 -29.86 -9.17
C LYS A 356 -13.34 -31.16 -8.36
N THR A 357 -13.52 -31.06 -7.05
CA THR A 357 -13.74 -32.23 -6.18
C THR A 357 -15.08 -32.90 -6.49
N ALA A 358 -16.14 -32.11 -6.64
CA ALA A 358 -17.48 -32.60 -7.00
C ALA A 358 -17.49 -33.26 -8.38
N ASP A 359 -16.87 -32.65 -9.39
CA ASP A 359 -16.74 -33.19 -10.74
C ASP A 359 -15.99 -34.52 -10.74
N THR A 360 -14.86 -34.58 -10.02
CA THR A 360 -14.07 -35.81 -9.90
C THR A 360 -14.90 -36.93 -9.26
N ALA A 361 -15.60 -36.64 -8.16
CA ALA A 361 -16.48 -37.61 -7.52
C ALA A 361 -17.63 -38.05 -8.45
N GLY A 362 -18.24 -37.10 -9.17
CA GLY A 362 -19.30 -37.35 -10.14
C GLY A 362 -18.85 -38.25 -11.30
N ILE A 363 -17.68 -37.98 -11.88
CA ILE A 363 -17.08 -38.79 -12.95
C ILE A 363 -16.80 -40.21 -12.46
N VAL A 364 -16.23 -40.36 -11.27
CA VAL A 364 -15.95 -41.68 -10.67
C VAL A 364 -17.24 -42.47 -10.44
N LEU A 365 -18.26 -41.85 -9.85
CA LEU A 365 -19.56 -42.49 -9.61
C LEU A 365 -20.25 -42.90 -10.91
N LEU A 366 -20.21 -42.03 -11.93
CA LEU A 366 -20.76 -42.32 -13.25
C LEU A 366 -20.04 -43.51 -13.89
N ALA A 367 -18.70 -43.53 -13.85
CA ALA A 367 -17.90 -44.63 -14.39
C ALA A 367 -18.22 -45.97 -13.71
N ILE A 368 -18.30 -46.00 -12.38
CA ILE A 368 -18.69 -47.19 -11.61
C ILE A 368 -20.09 -47.66 -12.02
N THR A 369 -21.03 -46.74 -12.15
CA THR A 369 -22.42 -47.06 -12.54
C THR A 369 -22.48 -47.66 -13.93
N VAL A 370 -21.78 -47.08 -14.91
CA VAL A 370 -21.71 -47.59 -16.28
C VAL A 370 -21.10 -48.99 -16.32
N ILE A 371 -20.00 -49.22 -15.60
CA ILE A 371 -19.36 -50.54 -15.48
C ILE A 371 -20.34 -51.55 -14.85
N GLY A 372 -21.03 -51.16 -13.79
CA GLY A 372 -22.03 -51.99 -13.11
C GLY A 372 -23.19 -52.38 -14.03
N ILE A 373 -23.74 -51.42 -14.78
CA ILE A 373 -24.81 -51.67 -15.76
C ILE A 373 -24.31 -52.60 -16.87
N ALA A 374 -23.11 -52.37 -17.41
CA ALA A 374 -22.53 -53.21 -18.46
C ALA A 374 -22.29 -54.64 -17.95
N ALA A 375 -21.71 -54.80 -16.75
CA ALA A 375 -21.49 -56.10 -16.13
C ALA A 375 -22.82 -56.84 -15.86
N HIS A 376 -23.84 -56.13 -15.37
CA HIS A 376 -25.17 -56.68 -15.17
C HIS A 376 -25.81 -57.12 -16.50
N ALA A 377 -25.73 -56.30 -17.55
CA ALA A 377 -26.27 -56.64 -18.87
C ALA A 377 -25.58 -57.88 -19.47
N VAL A 378 -24.25 -57.96 -19.37
CA VAL A 378 -23.49 -59.16 -19.79
C VAL A 378 -23.96 -60.37 -19.01
N ALA A 379 -23.95 -60.33 -17.66
CA ALA A 379 -24.38 -61.45 -16.83
C ALA A 379 -25.82 -61.92 -17.12
N SER A 380 -26.74 -60.98 -17.32
CA SER A 380 -28.14 -61.26 -17.67
C SER A 380 -28.29 -61.90 -19.06
N SER A 381 -27.39 -61.62 -20.01
CA SER A 381 -27.38 -62.26 -21.33
C SER A 381 -26.83 -63.69 -21.34
N VAL A 382 -25.92 -64.03 -20.41
CA VAL A 382 -25.33 -65.37 -20.32
C VAL A 382 -26.16 -66.31 -19.43
N THR A 383 -26.99 -65.76 -18.56
CA THR A 383 -27.92 -66.52 -17.73
C THR A 383 -29.17 -66.87 -18.54
N LYS A 384 -29.34 -68.15 -18.88
CA LYS A 384 -30.57 -68.61 -19.55
C LYS A 384 -31.79 -68.37 -18.65
N PRO A 385 -32.91 -67.88 -19.20
CA PRO A 385 -34.15 -67.75 -18.43
C PRO A 385 -34.55 -69.14 -17.92
N LYS A 386 -34.88 -69.21 -16.62
CA LYS A 386 -35.44 -70.42 -16.00
C LYS A 386 -36.88 -70.64 -16.40
#